data_AF-A0A933XBN0-F1
#
_entry.id   AF-A0A933XBN0-F1
#
_cell.length_a   1.000
_cell.length_b   1.000
_cell.length_c   1.000
_cell.angle_alpha   90.00
_cell.angle_beta   90.00
_cell.angle_gamma   90.00
#
_symmetry.space_group_name_H-M   'P 1'
#
loop_
_entity.id
_entity.type
_entity.pdbx_description
1 polymer ?
#
loop_
_entity_poly.entity_id
_entity_poly.type
_entity_poly.pdbx_seq_one_letter_code
_entity_poly.pdbx_strand_id
1 'polypeptide(L)'
;MKLFGKNKIKTLWSFTQNQNIFRFIFGGRKFIAGETRNIEEKTLELFTLDYTQGKTYLKNFSFEEKNYWVSIEGATEEILFLGRFEKPELPYQKNIIALDIKTGNILWENETFSFLFNTEDILYGIKKGFESNLIAQIDIRTGEVSRELQPDEHLEVFNLRNSSEDYIYENSNYPLLFEQENDSEELTELFNRICYSKHDIGSIEYIKKGTLLIFNYYIKFAGEENGLVKEYFENRFAICNSASGDILFGDVLNKKTNYCVPDNFFTRDEYLFYLKEKRELHCIKLTQATV
;
A
#
# COMPACT_ATOMS: atom_id res chain seq x y z
N MET A 1 20.54 -3.38 -24.42
CA MET A 1 21.31 -2.35 -23.68
C MET A 1 21.12 -2.61 -22.19
N LYS A 2 22.16 -3.02 -21.45
CA LYS A 2 22.06 -3.26 -19.99
C LYS A 2 21.90 -1.91 -19.29
N LEU A 3 20.65 -1.54 -19.02
CA LEU A 3 20.28 -0.26 -18.43
C LEU A 3 20.69 -0.09 -16.97
N PHE A 4 20.92 -1.21 -16.29
CA PHE A 4 21.43 -1.22 -14.94
C PHE A 4 22.74 -2.03 -14.94
N GLY A 5 23.76 -1.45 -14.32
CA GLY A 5 24.93 -2.22 -13.92
C GLY A 5 24.54 -3.30 -12.91
N LYS A 6 25.52 -4.01 -12.36
CA LYS A 6 25.24 -4.94 -11.25
C LYS A 6 24.69 -4.14 -10.06
N ASN A 7 23.50 -4.48 -9.58
CA ASN A 7 22.90 -3.85 -8.41
C ASN A 7 23.85 -3.97 -7.20
N LYS A 8 24.17 -2.83 -6.59
CA LYS A 8 24.99 -2.70 -5.38
C LYS A 8 24.14 -2.89 -4.12
N ILE A 9 22.87 -2.49 -4.17
CA ILE A 9 21.87 -2.75 -3.13
C ILE A 9 21.11 -4.04 -3.47
N LYS A 10 20.71 -4.81 -2.46
CA LYS A 10 19.92 -6.04 -2.64
C LYS A 10 18.50 -5.87 -2.12
N THR A 11 17.56 -6.48 -2.83
CA THR A 11 16.22 -6.75 -2.31
C THR A 11 16.35 -7.65 -1.07
N LEU A 12 15.76 -7.21 0.05
CA LEU A 12 15.71 -7.98 1.29
C LEU A 12 14.80 -9.19 1.12
N TRP A 13 13.60 -8.96 0.59
CA TRP A 13 12.65 -9.99 0.22
C TRP A 13 11.72 -9.50 -0.88
N SER A 14 11.14 -10.44 -1.60
CA SER A 14 10.05 -10.20 -2.53
C SER A 14 8.90 -11.15 -2.21
N PHE A 15 7.68 -10.66 -2.41
CA PHE A 15 6.45 -11.41 -2.23
C PHE A 15 5.65 -11.36 -3.53
N THR A 16 5.29 -12.53 -4.05
CA THR A 16 4.59 -12.66 -5.33
C THR A 16 3.22 -13.29 -5.16
N GLN A 17 2.24 -12.71 -5.85
CA GLN A 17 0.86 -13.11 -5.91
C GLN A 17 0.43 -13.46 -7.34
N ASN A 18 -0.60 -14.30 -7.47
CA ASN A 18 -1.16 -14.68 -8.77
C ASN A 18 -2.04 -13.56 -9.33
N GLN A 19 -2.80 -12.92 -8.45
CA GLN A 19 -3.75 -11.87 -8.77
C GLN A 19 -3.15 -10.49 -8.48
N ASN A 20 -3.80 -9.45 -8.99
CA ASN A 20 -3.36 -8.07 -8.75
C ASN A 20 -3.54 -7.73 -7.26
N ILE A 21 -2.47 -7.26 -6.62
CA ILE A 21 -2.51 -6.60 -5.32
C ILE A 21 -3.37 -5.36 -5.48
N PHE A 22 -4.56 -5.41 -4.89
CA PHE A 22 -5.54 -4.34 -4.99
C PHE A 22 -5.27 -3.27 -3.95
N ARG A 23 -4.93 -3.69 -2.73
CA ARG A 23 -4.46 -2.82 -1.65
C ARG A 23 -3.77 -3.62 -0.56
N PHE A 24 -3.03 -2.92 0.29
CA PHE A 24 -2.53 -3.44 1.55
C PHE A 24 -2.43 -2.31 2.57
N ILE A 25 -2.41 -2.68 3.84
CA ILE A 25 -2.22 -1.81 4.99
C ILE A 25 -1.15 -2.40 5.91
N PHE A 26 -0.66 -1.59 6.84
CA PHE A 26 0.22 -2.07 7.89
C PHE A 26 -0.56 -2.48 9.14
N GLY A 27 -0.25 -3.66 9.66
CA GLY A 27 -0.68 -4.13 10.98
C GLY A 27 0.43 -3.84 11.99
N GLY A 28 0.34 -2.69 12.65
CA GLY A 28 1.38 -2.21 13.57
C GLY A 28 2.75 -2.03 12.89
N ARG A 29 3.84 -2.40 13.59
CA ARG A 29 5.22 -2.17 13.12
C ARG A 29 5.88 -3.39 12.47
N LYS A 30 5.12 -4.45 12.22
CA LYS A 30 5.68 -5.72 11.72
C LYS A 30 4.95 -6.29 10.54
N PHE A 31 3.63 -6.09 10.45
CA PHE A 31 2.83 -6.81 9.47
C PHE A 31 2.39 -5.92 8.32
N ILE A 32 2.35 -6.51 7.13
CA ILE A 32 1.54 -6.05 6.03
C ILE A 32 0.37 -7.02 5.90
N ALA A 33 -0.84 -6.49 5.80
CA ALA A 33 -2.03 -7.23 5.44
C ALA A 33 -2.57 -6.66 4.12
N GLY A 34 -2.78 -7.52 3.13
CA GLY A 34 -3.24 -7.08 1.82
C GLY A 34 -4.24 -8.01 1.20
N GLU A 35 -4.94 -7.48 0.20
CA GLU A 35 -5.91 -8.22 -0.58
C GLU A 35 -5.54 -8.13 -2.05
N THR A 36 -5.72 -9.25 -2.73
CA THR A 36 -5.66 -9.36 -4.17
C THR A 36 -7.08 -9.56 -4.71
N ARG A 37 -7.33 -9.05 -5.92
CA ARG A 37 -8.63 -9.17 -6.55
C ARG A 37 -8.49 -9.63 -8.00
N ASN A 38 -9.40 -10.50 -8.40
CA ASN A 38 -9.68 -10.82 -9.79
C ASN A 38 -11.07 -10.27 -10.12
N ILE A 39 -11.10 -9.26 -10.98
CA ILE A 39 -12.31 -8.54 -11.36
C ILE A 39 -13.22 -9.43 -12.24
N GLU A 40 -12.63 -10.25 -13.10
CA GLU A 40 -13.35 -11.13 -14.03
C GLU A 40 -14.03 -12.26 -13.26
N GLU A 41 -13.28 -12.95 -12.42
CA GLU A 41 -13.77 -14.08 -11.63
C GLU A 41 -14.53 -13.64 -10.37
N LYS A 42 -14.52 -12.34 -10.05
CA LYS A 42 -15.04 -11.77 -8.81
C LYS A 42 -14.57 -12.58 -7.60
N THR A 43 -13.25 -12.67 -7.45
CA THR A 43 -12.63 -13.33 -6.30
C THR A 43 -11.72 -12.38 -5.57
N LEU A 44 -11.61 -12.59 -4.27
CA LEU A 44 -10.70 -11.89 -3.38
C LEU A 44 -9.89 -12.92 -2.60
N GLU A 45 -8.58 -12.69 -2.52
CA GLU A 45 -7.69 -13.45 -1.67
C GLU A 45 -6.92 -12.50 -0.75
N LEU A 46 -6.73 -12.91 0.50
CA LEU A 46 -5.97 -12.20 1.50
C LEU A 46 -4.53 -12.73 1.57
N PHE A 47 -3.62 -11.85 1.95
CA PHE A 47 -2.28 -12.21 2.35
C PHE A 47 -1.84 -11.41 3.56
N THR A 48 -0.96 -12.01 4.36
CA THR A 48 -0.29 -11.34 5.46
C THR A 48 1.16 -11.78 5.50
N LEU A 49 2.04 -10.83 5.81
CA LEU A 49 3.47 -11.10 5.94
C LEU A 49 4.09 -10.19 7.00
N ASP A 50 5.14 -10.70 7.65
CA ASP A 50 6.03 -9.87 8.45
C ASP A 50 7.03 -9.18 7.51
N TYR A 51 6.92 -7.85 7.40
CA TYR A 51 7.68 -7.06 6.45
C TYR A 51 9.14 -6.85 6.86
N THR A 52 9.50 -7.16 8.10
CA THR A 52 10.88 -7.01 8.58
C THR A 52 11.80 -8.12 8.06
N GLN A 53 11.21 -9.29 7.77
CA GLN A 53 11.91 -10.50 7.32
C GLN A 53 11.34 -11.14 6.04
N GLY A 54 10.18 -10.69 5.56
CA GLY A 54 9.50 -11.26 4.40
C GLY A 54 8.79 -12.59 4.67
N LYS A 55 8.55 -12.93 5.94
CA LYS A 55 7.89 -14.18 6.32
C LYS A 55 6.40 -14.07 6.04
N THR A 56 5.92 -14.82 5.07
CA THR A 56 4.49 -14.93 4.76
C THR A 56 3.77 -15.83 5.78
N TYR A 57 2.60 -15.39 6.22
CA TYR A 57 1.71 -16.18 7.08
C TYR A 57 0.46 -16.61 6.31
N LEU A 58 -0.24 -15.67 5.69
CA LEU A 58 -1.33 -15.96 4.77
C LEU A 58 -0.90 -15.69 3.33
N LYS A 59 -1.24 -16.61 2.43
CA LYS A 59 -1.01 -16.49 1.00
C LYS A 59 -2.18 -17.09 0.24
N ASN A 60 -2.77 -16.31 -0.66
CA ASN A 60 -3.92 -16.73 -1.47
C ASN A 60 -5.09 -17.21 -0.56
N PHE A 61 -5.24 -16.60 0.62
CA PHE A 61 -6.22 -17.04 1.60
C PHE A 61 -7.61 -16.53 1.19
N SER A 62 -8.54 -17.45 0.93
CA SER A 62 -9.93 -17.09 0.66
C SER A 62 -10.72 -17.08 1.96
N PHE A 63 -11.40 -15.96 2.23
CA PHE A 63 -12.38 -15.88 3.29
C PHE A 63 -13.75 -16.34 2.75
N GLU A 64 -14.30 -17.42 3.33
CA GLU A 64 -15.50 -18.12 2.84
C GLU A 64 -15.38 -18.54 1.34
N GLU A 65 -16.47 -18.95 0.68
CA GLU A 65 -16.46 -19.30 -0.75
C GLU A 65 -16.19 -18.06 -1.64
N LYS A 66 -14.92 -17.65 -1.72
CA LYS A 66 -14.39 -16.63 -2.64
C LYS A 66 -15.12 -15.29 -2.60
N ASN A 67 -15.61 -14.89 -1.41
CA ASN A 67 -16.49 -13.73 -1.26
C ASN A 67 -15.79 -12.42 -1.67
N TYR A 68 -16.06 -11.92 -2.87
CA TYR A 68 -15.55 -10.63 -3.39
C TYR A 68 -16.03 -9.43 -2.56
N TRP A 69 -17.07 -9.62 -1.74
CA TRP A 69 -17.75 -8.58 -0.97
C TRP A 69 -17.19 -8.41 0.43
N VAL A 70 -15.95 -8.83 0.68
CA VAL A 70 -15.22 -8.43 1.88
C VAL A 70 -14.05 -7.52 1.53
N SER A 71 -13.57 -6.81 2.54
CA SER A 71 -12.49 -5.85 2.41
C SER A 71 -11.74 -5.76 3.73
N ILE A 72 -10.41 -5.78 3.71
CA ILE A 72 -9.56 -5.27 4.81
C ILE A 72 -9.95 -3.83 5.23
N GLU A 73 -10.33 -3.61 6.49
CA GLU A 73 -10.67 -2.25 6.98
C GLU A 73 -9.60 -1.72 7.95
N GLY A 74 -8.92 -2.60 8.68
CA GLY A 74 -7.88 -2.24 9.62
C GLY A 74 -7.07 -3.45 10.07
N ALA A 75 -5.96 -3.21 10.77
CA ALA A 75 -5.13 -4.27 11.31
C ALA A 75 -4.34 -3.81 12.54
N THR A 76 -4.09 -4.73 13.47
CA THR A 76 -3.07 -4.62 14.52
C THR A 76 -1.90 -5.57 14.22
N GLU A 77 -0.95 -5.73 15.15
CA GLU A 77 0.08 -6.79 15.02
C GLU A 77 -0.48 -8.21 15.19
N GLU A 78 -1.76 -8.35 15.56
CA GLU A 78 -2.37 -9.64 15.92
C GLU A 78 -3.69 -9.91 15.19
N ILE A 79 -4.45 -8.87 14.86
CA ILE A 79 -5.81 -9.01 14.34
C ILE A 79 -5.94 -8.27 13.01
N LEU A 80 -6.56 -8.92 12.03
CA LEU A 80 -6.99 -8.33 10.77
C LEU A 80 -8.50 -8.11 10.82
N PHE A 81 -8.96 -6.89 10.57
CA PHE A 81 -10.38 -6.56 10.50
C PHE A 81 -10.83 -6.51 9.05
N LEU A 82 -11.92 -7.23 8.76
CA LEU A 82 -12.62 -7.16 7.48
C LEU A 82 -14.00 -6.54 7.67
N GLY A 83 -14.42 -5.74 6.70
CA GLY A 83 -15.80 -5.30 6.51
C GLY A 83 -16.46 -6.14 5.43
N ARG A 84 -17.77 -6.39 5.56
CA ARG A 84 -18.58 -7.09 4.56
C ARG A 84 -19.48 -6.09 3.84
N PHE A 85 -19.68 -6.27 2.54
CA PHE A 85 -20.63 -5.52 1.74
C PHE A 85 -21.82 -6.41 1.41
N GLU A 86 -23.02 -5.85 1.46
CA GLU A 86 -24.25 -6.64 1.27
C GLU A 86 -24.45 -7.07 -0.19
N LYS A 87 -24.22 -6.16 -1.14
CA LYS A 87 -24.28 -6.41 -2.61
C LYS A 87 -23.41 -5.40 -3.36
N PRO A 88 -22.93 -5.71 -4.58
CA PRO A 88 -22.14 -4.80 -5.43
C PRO A 88 -22.76 -3.41 -5.65
N GLU A 89 -24.08 -3.35 -5.71
CA GLU A 89 -24.86 -2.17 -6.08
C GLU A 89 -25.12 -1.23 -4.89
N LEU A 90 -24.92 -1.71 -3.66
CA LEU A 90 -25.20 -1.00 -2.42
C LEU A 90 -24.01 -1.13 -1.47
N PRO A 91 -23.09 -0.14 -1.44
CA PRO A 91 -21.85 -0.19 -0.65
C PRO A 91 -22.10 0.12 0.83
N TYR A 92 -23.18 -0.43 1.41
CA TYR A 92 -23.36 -0.40 2.84
C TYR A 92 -22.42 -1.44 3.44
N GLN A 93 -21.30 -0.98 3.97
CA GLN A 93 -20.49 -1.79 4.87
C GLN A 93 -21.38 -2.24 6.02
N LYS A 94 -21.43 -3.54 6.23
CA LYS A 94 -22.07 -4.19 7.35
C LYS A 94 -21.04 -5.10 7.99
N ASN A 95 -21.12 -5.16 9.30
CA ASN A 95 -20.38 -6.08 10.13
C ASN A 95 -18.87 -5.79 10.20
N ILE A 96 -18.26 -6.36 11.22
CA ILE A 96 -16.81 -6.45 11.39
C ILE A 96 -16.48 -7.92 11.61
N ILE A 97 -15.49 -8.41 10.89
CA ILE A 97 -14.97 -9.77 11.03
C ILE A 97 -13.52 -9.62 11.50
N ALA A 98 -13.20 -10.17 12.66
CA ALA A 98 -11.85 -10.18 13.18
C ALA A 98 -11.20 -11.53 12.91
N LEU A 99 -10.06 -11.50 12.23
CA LEU A 99 -9.24 -12.68 11.97
C LEU A 99 -7.92 -12.61 12.72
N ASP A 100 -7.42 -13.74 13.19
CA ASP A 100 -6.02 -13.84 13.60
C ASP A 100 -5.11 -13.58 12.38
N ILE A 101 -4.23 -12.58 12.48
CA ILE A 101 -3.46 -12.08 11.32
C ILE A 101 -2.49 -13.13 10.75
N LYS A 102 -2.14 -14.17 11.52
CA LYS A 102 -1.17 -15.19 11.11
C LYS A 102 -1.84 -16.44 10.55
N THR A 103 -2.99 -16.81 11.10
CA THR A 103 -3.67 -18.07 10.80
C THR A 103 -4.92 -17.89 9.94
N GLY A 104 -5.49 -16.68 9.92
CA GLY A 104 -6.74 -16.38 9.22
C GLY A 104 -7.98 -16.94 9.92
N ASN A 105 -7.82 -17.52 11.10
CA ASN A 105 -8.94 -18.02 11.89
C ASN A 105 -9.83 -16.86 12.33
N ILE A 106 -11.15 -17.04 12.22
CA ILE A 106 -12.13 -16.10 12.77
C ILE A 106 -12.00 -16.11 14.29
N LEU A 107 -11.76 -14.94 14.87
CA LEU A 107 -11.74 -14.71 16.31
C LEU A 107 -13.13 -14.37 16.82
N TRP A 108 -13.80 -13.44 16.13
CA TRP A 108 -15.16 -13.00 16.43
C TRP A 108 -15.75 -12.25 15.24
N GLU A 109 -17.08 -12.10 15.24
CA GLU A 109 -17.83 -11.27 14.31
C GLU A 109 -18.75 -10.33 15.07
N ASN A 110 -18.87 -9.09 14.60
CA ASN A 110 -19.84 -8.13 15.10
C ASN A 110 -20.80 -7.79 13.94
N GLU A 111 -22.07 -8.21 14.04
CA GLU A 111 -23.07 -7.98 12.99
C GLU A 111 -23.78 -6.62 13.11
N THR A 112 -23.51 -5.87 14.18
CA THR A 112 -24.26 -4.64 14.50
C THR A 112 -23.56 -3.39 13.99
N PHE A 113 -22.24 -3.35 14.08
CA PHE A 113 -21.42 -2.20 13.71
C PHE A 113 -20.51 -2.53 12.53
N SER A 114 -20.17 -1.49 11.77
CA SER A 114 -19.16 -1.52 10.71
C SER A 114 -17.87 -0.87 11.23
N PHE A 115 -16.72 -1.25 10.68
CA PHE A 115 -15.43 -0.73 11.11
C PHE A 115 -15.35 0.80 10.92
N LEU A 116 -14.86 1.53 11.92
CA LEU A 116 -14.56 2.96 11.80
C LEU A 116 -13.04 3.21 11.85
N PHE A 117 -12.38 2.78 12.92
CA PHE A 117 -10.91 2.74 13.10
C PHE A 117 -10.58 1.95 14.37
N ASN A 118 -9.30 1.63 14.58
CA ASN A 118 -8.83 1.04 15.83
C ASN A 118 -7.61 1.77 16.38
N THR A 119 -7.47 1.78 17.69
CA THR A 119 -6.20 2.02 18.38
C THR A 119 -5.49 0.68 18.64
N GLU A 120 -4.44 0.66 19.45
CA GLU A 120 -3.80 -0.60 19.87
C GLU A 120 -4.76 -1.47 20.72
N ASP A 121 -5.63 -0.84 21.52
CA ASP A 121 -6.46 -1.53 22.52
C ASP A 121 -7.96 -1.51 22.23
N ILE A 122 -8.46 -0.49 21.50
CA ILE A 122 -9.89 -0.26 21.32
C ILE A 122 -10.24 -0.23 19.84
N LEU A 123 -11.29 -0.95 19.49
CA LEU A 123 -11.92 -0.83 18.19
C LEU A 123 -13.12 0.12 18.29
N TYR A 124 -13.23 1.03 17.33
CA TYR A 124 -14.40 1.88 17.19
C TYR A 124 -15.25 1.39 16.01
N GLY A 125 -16.52 1.15 16.29
CA GLY A 125 -17.52 0.75 15.30
C GLY A 125 -18.54 1.86 15.06
N ILE A 126 -19.07 1.93 13.83
CA ILE A 126 -20.14 2.85 13.46
C ILE A 126 -21.34 2.10 12.88
N LYS A 127 -22.53 2.47 13.32
CA LYS A 127 -23.81 2.00 12.77
C LYS A 127 -24.56 3.21 12.22
N LYS A 128 -24.73 3.24 10.90
CA LYS A 128 -25.49 4.31 10.23
C LYS A 128 -26.98 4.18 10.56
N GLY A 129 -27.53 5.19 11.21
CA GLY A 129 -28.97 5.32 11.44
C GLY A 129 -29.62 6.28 10.44
N PHE A 130 -30.94 6.41 10.52
CA PHE A 130 -31.70 7.29 9.62
C PHE A 130 -31.51 8.78 9.96
N GLU A 131 -31.52 9.13 11.25
CA GLU A 131 -31.38 10.52 11.73
C GLU A 131 -29.97 10.82 12.27
N SER A 132 -29.30 9.82 12.83
CA SER A 132 -27.94 9.97 13.37
C SER A 132 -27.17 8.65 13.28
N ASN A 133 -25.84 8.76 13.28
CA ASN A 133 -24.96 7.61 13.40
C ASN A 133 -24.79 7.25 14.88
N LEU A 134 -24.73 5.95 15.17
CA LEU A 134 -24.33 5.45 16.48
C LEU A 134 -22.86 5.01 16.40
N ILE A 135 -22.03 5.49 17.32
CA ILE A 135 -20.64 5.06 17.45
C ILE A 135 -20.49 4.26 18.74
N ALA A 136 -19.71 3.18 18.70
CA ALA A 136 -19.44 2.35 19.87
C ALA A 136 -17.96 2.02 20.02
N GLN A 137 -17.52 1.90 21.26
CA GLN A 137 -16.29 1.23 21.65
C GLN A 137 -16.56 -0.28 21.72
N ILE A 138 -15.71 -1.04 21.05
CA ILE A 138 -15.78 -2.49 20.92
C ILE A 138 -14.45 -3.05 21.44
N ASP A 139 -14.55 -4.07 22.30
CA ASP A 139 -13.37 -4.79 22.74
C ASP A 139 -12.70 -5.47 21.54
N ILE A 140 -11.42 -5.17 21.32
CA ILE A 140 -10.71 -5.59 20.12
C ILE A 140 -10.48 -7.11 20.06
N ARG A 141 -10.53 -7.80 21.20
CA ARG A 141 -10.26 -9.24 21.35
C ARG A 141 -11.52 -10.09 21.35
N THR A 142 -12.65 -9.55 21.82
CA THR A 142 -13.90 -10.31 21.96
C THR A 142 -14.99 -9.86 20.98
N GLY A 143 -14.91 -8.64 20.44
CA GLY A 143 -15.96 -8.05 19.61
C GLY A 143 -17.18 -7.54 20.40
N GLU A 144 -17.13 -7.60 21.73
CA GLU A 144 -18.20 -7.13 22.61
C GLU A 144 -18.25 -5.60 22.66
N VAL A 145 -19.46 -5.05 22.58
CA VAL A 145 -19.69 -3.61 22.72
C VAL A 145 -19.51 -3.24 24.19
N SER A 146 -18.46 -2.50 24.51
CA SER A 146 -18.20 -2.03 25.86
C SER A 146 -19.00 -0.77 26.19
N ARG A 147 -19.18 0.11 25.20
CA ARG A 147 -19.88 1.39 25.39
C ARG A 147 -20.38 1.98 24.08
N GLU A 148 -21.63 2.44 24.06
CA GLU A 148 -22.15 3.33 23.03
C GLU A 148 -21.85 4.79 23.39
N LEU A 149 -21.37 5.56 22.41
CA LEU A 149 -20.96 6.95 22.58
C LEU A 149 -22.13 7.90 22.42
N GLN A 150 -22.15 8.95 23.21
CA GLN A 150 -23.11 10.04 23.06
C GLN A 150 -22.72 10.95 21.89
N PRO A 151 -23.68 11.63 21.23
CA PRO A 151 -23.40 12.46 20.04
C PRO A 151 -22.38 13.57 20.24
N ASP A 152 -22.28 14.12 21.45
CA ASP A 152 -21.30 15.16 21.83
C ASP A 152 -19.87 14.63 21.93
N GLU A 153 -19.67 13.32 22.10
CA GLU A 153 -18.37 12.66 22.10
C GLU A 153 -17.83 12.39 20.68
N HIS A 154 -18.68 12.46 19.65
CA HIS A 154 -18.30 12.06 18.29
C HIS A 154 -17.14 12.89 17.72
N LEU A 155 -17.06 14.18 18.04
CA LEU A 155 -16.00 15.04 17.55
C LEU A 155 -14.62 14.59 18.06
N GLU A 156 -14.53 14.22 19.33
CA GLU A 156 -13.29 13.71 19.93
C GLU A 156 -12.87 12.39 19.27
N VAL A 157 -13.83 11.52 18.98
CA VAL A 157 -13.58 10.23 18.30
C VAL A 157 -13.06 10.45 16.88
N PHE A 158 -13.61 11.41 16.13
CA PHE A 158 -13.11 11.71 14.79
C PHE A 158 -11.71 12.34 14.82
N ASN A 159 -11.40 13.16 15.84
CA ASN A 159 -10.06 13.67 16.04
C ASN A 159 -9.08 12.53 16.39
N LEU A 160 -9.51 11.59 17.25
CA LEU A 160 -8.73 10.41 17.59
C LEU A 160 -8.47 9.53 16.36
N ARG A 161 -9.48 9.31 15.51
CA ARG A 161 -9.32 8.60 14.24
C ARG A 161 -8.20 9.20 13.39
N ASN A 162 -8.22 10.51 13.17
CA ASN A 162 -7.20 11.18 12.39
C ASN A 162 -5.79 10.95 12.98
N SER A 163 -5.65 11.09 14.31
CA SER A 163 -4.36 10.83 14.97
C SER A 163 -3.91 9.36 14.92
N SER A 164 -4.84 8.41 14.89
CA SER A 164 -4.54 6.99 14.75
C SER A 164 -4.12 6.62 13.32
N GLU A 165 -4.75 7.25 12.32
CA GLU A 165 -4.35 7.10 10.91
C GLU A 165 -2.96 7.68 10.71
N ASP A 166 -2.68 8.86 11.29
CA ASP A 166 -1.34 9.46 11.29
C ASP A 166 -0.29 8.54 11.91
N TYR A 167 -0.60 7.81 12.99
CA TYR A 167 0.31 6.79 13.57
C TYR A 167 0.61 5.63 12.61
N ILE A 168 -0.38 5.18 11.84
CA ILE A 168 -0.18 4.11 10.84
C ILE A 168 0.76 4.58 9.73
N TYR A 169 0.65 5.84 9.31
CA TYR A 169 1.51 6.44 8.29
C TYR A 169 2.78 7.10 8.87
N GLU A 170 2.94 7.11 10.18
CA GLU A 170 4.12 7.67 10.85
C GLU A 170 5.38 7.01 10.30
N ASN A 171 6.42 7.83 10.07
CA ASN A 171 7.66 7.45 9.41
C ASN A 171 7.54 6.93 7.96
N SER A 172 6.35 7.04 7.35
CA SER A 172 6.19 6.75 5.93
C SER A 172 6.48 7.98 5.09
N ASN A 173 7.26 7.82 4.02
CA ASN A 173 7.48 8.87 3.03
C ASN A 173 7.01 8.35 1.68
N TYR A 174 6.06 9.07 1.09
CA TYR A 174 5.57 8.86 -0.26
C TYR A 174 6.35 9.74 -1.24
N PRO A 175 6.44 9.36 -2.51
CA PRO A 175 7.25 10.07 -3.45
C PRO A 175 6.61 11.41 -3.83
N LEU A 176 7.44 12.43 -3.98
CA LEU A 176 7.05 13.74 -4.48
C LEU A 176 7.14 13.74 -6.00
N LEU A 177 6.21 14.42 -6.66
CA LEU A 177 6.32 14.70 -8.07
C LEU A 177 7.47 15.70 -8.29
N PHE A 178 8.38 15.38 -9.20
CA PHE A 178 9.44 16.31 -9.61
C PHE A 178 8.87 17.39 -10.52
N GLU A 179 9.14 18.65 -10.19
CA GLU A 179 8.73 19.82 -10.94
C GLU A 179 9.93 20.75 -11.14
N GLN A 180 10.39 20.89 -12.38
CA GLN A 180 11.63 21.62 -12.72
C GLN A 180 11.67 23.07 -12.19
N GLU A 181 10.51 23.72 -12.07
CA GLU A 181 10.40 25.11 -11.59
C GLU A 181 10.45 25.21 -10.06
N ASN A 182 10.06 24.16 -9.34
CA ASN A 182 9.91 24.16 -7.88
C ASN A 182 11.02 23.38 -7.16
N ASP A 183 11.70 22.48 -7.86
CA ASP A 183 12.79 21.68 -7.32
C ASP A 183 14.17 22.34 -7.49
N SER A 184 15.11 21.93 -6.63
CA SER A 184 16.50 22.42 -6.61
C SER A 184 17.24 22.18 -7.93
N GLU A 185 18.09 23.12 -8.35
CA GLU A 185 18.92 23.03 -9.56
C GLU A 185 19.75 21.73 -9.58
N GLU A 186 20.30 21.29 -8.44
CA GLU A 186 21.08 20.06 -8.35
C GLU A 186 20.24 18.81 -8.70
N LEU A 187 18.95 18.80 -8.34
CA LEU A 187 18.04 17.70 -8.64
C LEU A 187 17.69 17.69 -10.14
N THR A 188 17.46 18.88 -10.69
CA THR A 188 17.23 19.08 -12.13
C THR A 188 18.41 18.60 -12.95
N GLU A 189 19.65 19.00 -12.61
CA GLU A 189 20.86 18.52 -13.28
C GLU A 189 21.04 17.01 -13.16
N LEU A 190 20.77 16.44 -11.99
CA LEU A 190 20.87 15.01 -11.74
C LEU A 190 19.89 14.22 -12.62
N PHE A 191 18.62 14.62 -12.68
CA PHE A 191 17.64 13.97 -13.54
C PHE A 191 17.93 14.20 -15.03
N ASN A 192 18.40 15.38 -15.42
CA ASN A 192 18.88 15.63 -16.78
C ASN A 192 19.98 14.65 -17.20
N ARG A 193 20.92 14.36 -16.29
CA ARG A 193 22.00 13.40 -16.51
C ARG A 193 21.51 11.95 -16.60
N ILE A 194 20.54 11.55 -15.77
CA ILE A 194 20.12 10.13 -15.65
C ILE A 194 18.98 9.77 -16.62
N CYS A 195 18.00 10.66 -16.76
CA CYS A 195 16.72 10.39 -17.42
C CYS A 195 16.68 10.99 -18.83
N TYR A 196 17.09 12.25 -19.01
CA TYR A 196 16.83 13.01 -20.25
C TYR A 196 17.71 12.62 -21.44
N SER A 197 18.70 11.74 -21.27
CA SER A 197 19.36 11.09 -22.42
C SER A 197 18.41 10.16 -23.19
N LYS A 198 17.17 9.99 -22.72
CA LYS A 198 16.13 9.14 -23.30
C LYS A 198 15.04 10.06 -23.82
N HIS A 199 14.75 9.95 -25.11
CA HIS A 199 13.68 10.71 -25.72
C HIS A 199 12.34 10.22 -25.11
N ASP A 200 11.44 11.16 -24.81
CA ASP A 200 10.07 10.91 -24.31
C ASP A 200 9.95 10.39 -22.86
N ILE A 201 10.58 11.11 -21.91
CA ILE A 201 10.34 10.93 -20.47
C ILE A 201 8.97 11.49 -20.06
N GLY A 202 8.21 10.71 -19.29
CA GLY A 202 6.98 11.13 -18.61
C GLY A 202 7.26 11.70 -17.22
N SER A 203 6.35 11.51 -16.28
CA SER A 203 6.54 11.99 -14.91
C SER A 203 7.74 11.34 -14.21
N ILE A 204 8.32 12.05 -13.25
CA ILE A 204 9.37 11.56 -12.35
C ILE A 204 8.86 11.75 -10.94
N GLU A 205 8.88 10.70 -10.12
CA GLU A 205 8.51 10.76 -8.70
C GLU A 205 9.72 10.36 -7.85
N TYR A 206 9.95 11.02 -6.71
CA TYR A 206 11.17 10.80 -5.93
C TYR A 206 11.01 10.91 -4.41
N ILE A 207 11.90 10.23 -3.68
CA ILE A 207 12.10 10.35 -2.23
C ILE A 207 13.59 10.62 -1.96
N LYS A 208 13.88 11.68 -1.21
CA LYS A 208 15.22 11.97 -0.67
C LYS A 208 15.34 11.31 0.71
N LYS A 209 16.39 10.51 0.93
CA LYS A 209 16.63 9.84 2.21
C LYS A 209 18.12 9.77 2.54
N GLY A 210 18.60 10.71 3.35
CA GLY A 210 20.03 10.87 3.61
C GLY A 210 20.79 11.12 2.29
N THR A 211 21.79 10.29 2.01
CA THR A 211 22.60 10.34 0.78
C THR A 211 21.97 9.62 -0.41
N LEU A 212 20.76 9.07 -0.26
CA LEU A 212 20.07 8.33 -1.30
C LEU A 212 18.99 9.19 -1.94
N LEU A 213 18.91 9.11 -3.27
CA LEU A 213 17.76 9.52 -4.04
C LEU A 213 17.10 8.27 -4.63
N ILE A 214 15.85 8.05 -4.25
CA ILE A 214 15.03 6.93 -4.70
C ILE A 214 13.99 7.52 -5.65
N PHE A 215 13.90 7.05 -6.88
CA PHE A 215 12.98 7.65 -7.85
C PHE A 215 12.50 6.67 -8.89
N ASN A 216 11.36 6.99 -9.48
CA ASN A 216 10.89 6.37 -10.69
C ASN A 216 10.83 7.40 -11.83
N TYR A 217 10.75 6.91 -13.06
CA TYR A 217 10.46 7.74 -14.22
C TYR A 217 9.81 6.91 -15.31
N TYR A 218 8.93 7.55 -16.06
CA TYR A 218 8.22 6.89 -17.14
C TYR A 218 8.91 7.12 -18.47
N ILE A 219 8.96 6.08 -19.31
CA ILE A 219 9.36 6.19 -20.71
C ILE A 219 8.13 5.93 -21.56
N LYS A 220 7.79 6.87 -22.44
CA LYS A 220 6.70 6.71 -23.39
C LYS A 220 7.14 5.84 -24.56
N PHE A 221 6.23 5.00 -25.04
CA PHE A 221 6.42 4.26 -26.28
C PHE A 221 5.08 3.99 -26.97
N ALA A 222 5.11 3.88 -28.31
CA ALA A 222 3.96 3.46 -29.09
C ALA A 222 3.86 1.92 -29.12
N GLY A 223 2.66 1.39 -28.97
CA GLY A 223 2.36 -0.02 -29.16
C GLY A 223 1.04 -0.21 -29.91
N GLU A 224 0.81 -1.43 -30.38
CA GLU A 224 -0.43 -1.78 -31.08
C GLU A 224 -1.35 -2.62 -30.17
N GLU A 225 -2.64 -2.29 -30.16
CA GLU A 225 -3.68 -3.04 -29.45
C GLU A 225 -4.97 -2.95 -30.26
N ASN A 226 -5.54 -4.11 -30.61
CA ASN A 226 -6.74 -4.21 -31.46
C ASN A 226 -6.63 -3.46 -32.80
N GLY A 227 -5.43 -3.44 -33.42
CA GLY A 227 -5.19 -2.76 -34.70
C GLY A 227 -5.06 -1.24 -34.61
N LEU A 228 -5.04 -0.66 -33.41
CA LEU A 228 -4.85 0.77 -33.18
C LEU A 228 -3.50 1.02 -32.51
N VAL A 229 -2.79 2.05 -33.00
CA VAL A 229 -1.59 2.55 -32.33
C VAL A 229 -2.01 3.34 -31.09
N LYS A 230 -1.45 2.96 -29.96
CA LYS A 230 -1.73 3.55 -28.65
C LYS A 230 -0.43 3.89 -27.94
N GLU A 231 -0.46 4.95 -27.15
CA GLU A 231 0.64 5.31 -26.26
C GLU A 231 0.62 4.44 -25.00
N TYR A 232 1.80 3.99 -24.60
CA TYR A 232 2.06 3.25 -23.38
C TYR A 232 3.26 3.81 -22.64
N PHE A 233 3.38 3.43 -21.37
CA PHE A 233 4.47 3.83 -20.52
C PHE A 233 5.16 2.62 -19.90
N GLU A 234 6.50 2.67 -19.84
CA GLU A 234 7.31 1.79 -19.02
C GLU A 234 7.76 2.58 -17.78
N ASN A 235 7.43 2.08 -16.58
CA ASN A 235 7.86 2.67 -15.32
C ASN A 235 9.21 2.07 -14.90
N ARG A 236 10.27 2.87 -14.95
CA ARG A 236 11.60 2.50 -14.47
C ARG A 236 11.87 3.07 -13.09
N PHE A 237 12.54 2.28 -12.27
CA PHE A 237 12.88 2.63 -10.90
C PHE A 237 14.38 2.57 -10.68
N ALA A 238 14.89 3.49 -9.87
CA ALA A 238 16.29 3.53 -9.50
C ALA A 238 16.50 4.08 -8.08
N ILE A 239 17.60 3.62 -7.48
CA ILE A 239 18.18 4.21 -6.28
C ILE A 239 19.57 4.68 -6.67
N CYS A 240 19.90 5.94 -6.41
CA CYS A 240 21.23 6.48 -6.64
C CYS A 240 21.78 7.19 -5.40
N ASN A 241 23.11 7.32 -5.37
CA ASN A 241 23.76 8.23 -4.44
C ASN A 241 23.52 9.67 -4.93
N SER A 242 22.91 10.52 -4.10
CA SER A 242 22.46 11.86 -4.49
C SER A 242 23.60 12.80 -4.87
N ALA A 243 24.79 12.62 -4.29
CA ALA A 243 25.97 13.47 -4.56
C ALA A 243 26.68 13.09 -5.86
N SER A 244 26.92 11.79 -6.08
CA SER A 244 27.64 11.30 -7.27
C SER A 244 26.74 11.03 -8.47
N GLY A 245 25.46 10.73 -8.23
CA GLY A 245 24.53 10.20 -9.23
C GLY A 245 24.77 8.73 -9.61
N ASP A 246 25.65 8.02 -8.91
CA ASP A 246 25.89 6.60 -9.13
C ASP A 246 24.61 5.79 -8.88
N ILE A 247 24.13 5.09 -9.90
CA ILE A 247 23.00 4.16 -9.77
C ILE A 247 23.46 2.95 -8.94
N LEU A 248 22.84 2.78 -7.77
CA LEU A 248 23.09 1.70 -6.82
C LEU A 248 22.13 0.52 -7.02
N PHE A 249 20.94 0.80 -7.53
CA PHE A 249 19.90 -0.19 -7.82
C PHE A 249 19.04 0.30 -8.97
N GLY A 250 18.54 -0.63 -9.78
CA GLY A 250 17.41 -0.33 -10.66
C GLY A 250 16.57 -1.54 -11.01
N ASP A 251 15.32 -1.27 -11.34
CA ASP A 251 14.32 -2.24 -11.75
C ASP A 251 13.30 -1.60 -12.71
N VAL A 252 12.43 -2.41 -13.29
CA VAL A 252 11.25 -1.97 -14.06
C VAL A 252 10.03 -2.35 -13.24
N LEU A 253 9.30 -1.33 -12.75
CA LEU A 253 8.11 -1.52 -11.93
C LEU A 253 6.93 -1.97 -12.77
N ASN A 254 6.75 -1.37 -13.96
CA ASN A 254 5.69 -1.75 -14.88
C ASN A 254 6.24 -1.65 -16.31
N LYS A 255 6.13 -2.73 -17.09
CA LYS A 255 6.63 -2.76 -18.48
C LYS A 255 5.71 -2.05 -19.47
N LYS A 256 4.40 -2.06 -19.19
CA LYS A 256 3.38 -1.50 -20.08
C LYS A 256 2.17 -1.04 -19.29
N THR A 257 1.99 0.27 -19.15
CA THR A 257 0.79 0.89 -18.58
C THR A 257 0.18 1.88 -19.57
N ASN A 258 -1.13 2.12 -19.44
CA ASN A 258 -1.85 3.11 -20.25
C ASN A 258 -1.67 4.55 -19.74
N TYR A 259 -1.15 4.72 -18.52
CA TYR A 259 -0.97 5.99 -17.84
C TYR A 259 0.16 5.89 -16.82
N CYS A 260 0.68 7.04 -16.39
CA CYS A 260 1.55 7.13 -15.22
C CYS A 260 0.71 6.84 -13.96
N VAL A 261 1.15 5.91 -13.14
CA VAL A 261 0.44 5.46 -11.93
C VAL A 261 1.19 6.03 -10.73
N PRO A 262 0.64 6.91 -9.90
CA PRO A 262 1.39 7.42 -8.75
C PRO A 262 1.68 6.33 -7.71
N ASP A 263 2.55 6.63 -6.74
CA ASP A 263 2.73 5.86 -5.50
C ASP A 263 3.16 4.38 -5.69
N ASN A 264 3.94 4.07 -6.74
CA ASN A 264 4.45 2.69 -6.93
C ASN A 264 5.53 2.27 -5.93
N PHE A 265 6.06 3.20 -5.16
CA PHE A 265 7.04 2.96 -4.12
C PHE A 265 6.88 3.96 -2.99
N PHE A 266 7.29 3.59 -1.80
CA PHE A 266 7.31 4.46 -0.62
C PHE A 266 8.32 3.90 0.38
N THR A 267 8.71 4.70 1.36
CA THR A 267 9.54 4.21 2.47
C THR A 267 8.75 4.22 3.76
N ARG A 268 9.05 3.30 4.67
CA ARG A 268 8.60 3.32 6.06
C ARG A 268 9.76 2.91 6.95
N ASP A 269 10.05 3.71 7.97
CA ASP A 269 11.23 3.52 8.84
C ASP A 269 12.52 3.39 8.02
N GLU A 270 13.18 2.24 8.05
CA GLU A 270 14.41 1.93 7.30
C GLU A 270 14.16 1.09 6.04
N TYR A 271 12.90 0.84 5.70
CA TYR A 271 12.49 -0.02 4.61
C TYR A 271 11.95 0.80 3.44
N LEU A 272 12.30 0.37 2.23
CA LEU A 272 11.74 0.84 0.97
C LEU A 272 10.87 -0.28 0.41
N PHE A 273 9.63 0.05 0.06
CA PHE A 273 8.68 -0.85 -0.57
C PHE A 273 8.40 -0.38 -1.98
N TYR A 274 8.30 -1.32 -2.93
CA TYR A 274 7.83 -1.01 -4.27
C TYR A 274 7.01 -2.15 -4.85
N LEU A 275 6.02 -1.79 -5.67
CA LEU A 275 5.18 -2.73 -6.40
C LEU A 275 5.71 -2.94 -7.82
N LYS A 276 5.71 -4.19 -8.26
CA LYS A 276 6.08 -4.58 -9.61
C LYS A 276 4.97 -5.37 -10.27
N GLU A 277 4.56 -4.90 -11.45
CA GLU A 277 3.46 -5.43 -12.28
C GLU A 277 2.15 -5.63 -11.49
N LYS A 278 1.95 -4.83 -10.44
CA LYS A 278 0.85 -4.95 -9.46
C LYS A 278 0.73 -6.34 -8.80
N ARG A 279 1.73 -7.21 -8.88
CA ARG A 279 1.67 -8.62 -8.42
C ARG A 279 2.81 -9.00 -7.49
N GLU A 280 3.85 -8.18 -7.48
CA GLU A 280 5.01 -8.39 -6.63
C GLU A 280 5.19 -7.19 -5.71
N LEU A 281 5.28 -7.45 -4.41
CA LEU A 281 5.72 -6.48 -3.43
C LEU A 281 7.17 -6.77 -3.07
N HIS A 282 8.05 -5.80 -3.26
CA HIS A 282 9.46 -5.91 -2.96
C HIS A 282 9.83 -5.00 -1.80
N CYS A 283 10.80 -5.44 -1.00
CA CYS A 283 11.34 -4.66 0.09
C CYS A 283 12.86 -4.59 0.02
N ILE A 284 13.40 -3.40 0.26
CA ILE A 284 14.83 -3.12 0.41
C ILE A 284 15.05 -2.50 1.78
N LYS A 285 16.06 -2.99 2.52
CA LYS A 285 16.52 -2.33 3.74
C LYS A 285 17.55 -1.27 3.41
N LEU A 286 17.22 0.00 3.62
CA LEU A 286 18.02 1.15 3.19
C LEU A 286 19.32 1.34 3.99
N THR A 287 19.45 0.71 5.17
CA THR A 287 20.72 0.71 5.92
C THR A 287 21.84 -0.07 5.21
N GLN A 288 21.52 -0.88 4.19
CA GLN A 288 22.52 -1.55 3.35
C GLN A 288 23.12 -0.64 2.26
N ALA A 289 22.65 0.61 2.15
CA ALA A 289 23.01 1.52 1.07
C ALA A 289 24.03 2.61 1.49
N THR A 290 24.56 2.54 2.71
CA THR A 290 25.76 3.30 3.13
C THR A 290 27.00 2.56 2.62
N VAL A 291 27.34 2.78 1.36
CA VAL A 291 28.64 2.39 0.77
C VAL A 291 29.22 3.60 0.06
#